data_AF-A0A9E6ZCG9-F1
#
_entry.id   AF-A0A9E6ZCG9-F1
#
_cell.length_a   1.000
_cell.length_b   1.000
_cell.length_c   1.000
_cell.angle_alpha   90.00
_cell.angle_beta   90.00
_cell.angle_gamma   90.00
#
_symmetry.space_group_name_H-M   'P 1'
#
loop_
_entity.id
_entity.type
_entity.pdbx_description
1 polymer ?
#
loop_
_entity_poly.entity_id
_entity_poly.type
_entity_poly.pdbx_seq_one_letter_code
_entity_poly.pdbx_strand_id
1 'polypeptide(L)'
;MRRTAEGGWTRVLALILAVLALQLCASCGGGGKSEGGSQAQEQRTVLELSLNPVSQPDGTIHVELSATNAARLYQLSSRLSFDSAAVRPLGPAVPGNLPAQDAIFYSNDRQSGYIPVAFTNTKAAAVGQQSGILYSVEFEVLDAGLDPRFALVTDPQYLIARDNSASDIELSVEVQR
;
A
#
# COMPACT_ATOMS: atom_id res chain seq x y z
N MET A 1 7.63 -15.60 -55.93
CA MET A 1 8.58 -14.47 -55.80
C MET A 1 9.04 -14.38 -54.35
N ARG A 2 10.29 -14.78 -54.06
CA ARG A 2 10.89 -14.71 -52.72
C ARG A 2 11.71 -13.41 -52.62
N ARG A 3 11.42 -12.54 -51.64
CA ARG A 3 12.29 -11.42 -51.27
C ARG A 3 12.95 -11.76 -49.93
N THR A 4 14.27 -11.89 -49.95
CA THR A 4 15.14 -11.98 -48.78
C THR A 4 15.40 -10.56 -48.25
N ALA A 5 15.23 -10.37 -46.94
CA ALA A 5 15.53 -9.12 -46.24
C ALA A 5 16.71 -9.38 -45.29
N GLU A 6 17.92 -9.08 -45.76
CA GLU A 6 19.13 -9.03 -44.95
C GLU A 6 19.68 -7.61 -45.00
N GLY A 7 20.02 -7.01 -43.85
CA GLY A 7 20.78 -5.76 -43.82
C GLY A 7 20.41 -4.69 -42.78
N GLY A 8 19.78 -5.03 -41.65
CA GLY A 8 19.36 -4.02 -40.66
C GLY A 8 20.23 -3.87 -39.40
N TRP A 9 21.10 -4.84 -39.08
CA TRP A 9 21.57 -5.01 -37.70
C TRP A 9 22.89 -4.29 -37.37
N THR A 10 23.72 -3.97 -38.36
CA THR A 10 25.05 -3.36 -38.11
C THR A 10 25.01 -1.87 -37.79
N ARG A 11 23.89 -1.16 -38.05
CA ARG A 11 23.77 0.28 -37.77
C ARG A 11 23.28 0.61 -36.36
N VAL A 12 22.64 -0.34 -35.68
CA VAL A 12 22.10 -0.12 -34.33
C VAL A 12 23.19 -0.23 -33.25
N LEU A 13 24.20 -1.09 -33.45
CA LEU A 13 25.28 -1.30 -32.47
C LEU A 13 26.25 -0.10 -32.35
N ALA A 14 26.42 0.69 -33.41
CA ALA A 14 27.36 1.82 -33.39
C ALA A 14 26.85 3.03 -32.58
N LEU A 15 25.53 3.15 -32.37
CA LEU A 15 24.96 4.29 -31.64
C LEU A 15 25.00 4.12 -30.11
N ILE A 16 24.97 2.88 -29.61
CA ILE A 16 24.93 2.60 -28.16
C ILE A 16 26.29 2.88 -27.50
N LEU A 17 27.40 2.69 -28.21
CA LEU A 17 28.73 2.91 -27.64
C LEU A 17 29.11 4.40 -27.47
N ALA A 18 28.50 5.31 -28.23
CA ALA A 18 28.84 6.73 -28.15
C ALA A 18 28.20 7.45 -26.94
N VAL A 19 27.09 6.94 -26.41
CA VAL A 19 26.36 7.56 -25.28
C VAL A 19 27.05 7.29 -23.94
N LEU A 20 27.76 6.16 -23.78
CA LEU A 20 28.45 5.82 -22.53
C LEU A 20 29.72 6.67 -22.27
N ALA A 21 30.32 7.27 -23.30
CA ALA A 21 31.57 8.02 -23.16
C ALA A 21 31.37 9.46 -22.65
N LEU A 22 30.14 10.01 -22.68
CA LEU A 22 29.87 11.40 -22.32
C LEU A 22 29.46 11.62 -20.86
N GLN A 23 29.35 10.57 -20.03
CA GLN A 23 28.92 10.71 -18.64
C GLN A 23 30.06 10.75 -17.59
N LEU A 24 31.33 10.77 -18.01
CA LEU A 24 32.49 10.72 -17.10
C LEU A 24 33.21 12.05 -16.88
N CYS A 25 32.69 13.18 -17.37
CA CYS A 25 33.36 14.49 -17.27
C CYS A 25 32.55 15.59 -16.57
N ALA A 26 31.91 15.29 -15.44
CA ALA A 26 31.25 16.29 -14.59
C ALA A 26 31.64 16.19 -13.09
N SER A 27 32.86 15.75 -12.79
CA SER A 27 33.40 15.84 -11.43
C SER A 27 34.65 16.70 -11.43
N CYS A 28 34.45 18.01 -11.22
CA CYS A 28 35.50 18.94 -10.85
C CYS A 28 34.91 20.13 -10.07
N GLY A 29 35.31 20.25 -8.81
CA GLY A 29 35.68 21.55 -8.22
C GLY A 29 34.58 22.37 -7.55
N GLY A 30 34.52 22.29 -6.22
CA GLY A 30 33.82 23.26 -5.37
C GLY A 30 34.17 23.09 -3.90
N GLY A 31 35.34 23.58 -3.49
CA GLY A 31 35.75 23.64 -2.08
C GLY A 31 34.93 24.71 -1.34
N GLY A 32 33.91 24.27 -0.61
CA GLY A 32 33.11 25.10 0.29
C GLY A 32 33.39 24.73 1.75
N LYS A 33 33.73 25.73 2.55
CA LYS A 33 33.93 25.63 4.01
C LYS A 33 32.73 24.94 4.66
N SER A 34 33.01 23.86 5.40
CA SER A 34 32.05 23.19 6.27
C SER A 34 31.77 24.05 7.50
N GLU A 35 30.74 24.89 7.43
CA GLU A 35 30.00 25.27 8.62
C GLU A 35 29.11 24.08 8.99
N GLY A 36 29.20 23.63 10.25
CA GLY A 36 28.54 22.44 10.76
C GLY A 36 27.02 22.57 10.75
N GLY A 37 26.41 22.33 9.59
CA GLY A 37 24.99 22.04 9.48
C GLY A 37 24.76 20.67 10.06
N SER A 38 24.14 20.62 11.24
CA SER A 38 23.54 19.40 11.78
C SER A 38 22.67 18.82 10.66
N GLN A 39 23.11 17.70 10.05
CA GLN A 39 22.28 16.97 9.11
C GLN A 39 21.10 16.45 9.92
N ALA A 40 20.02 17.21 9.91
CA ALA A 40 18.72 16.74 10.36
C ALA A 40 18.43 15.53 9.48
N GLN A 41 18.72 14.35 10.01
CA GLN A 41 18.39 13.08 9.43
C GLN A 41 16.87 13.10 9.32
N GLU A 42 16.34 13.38 8.12
CA GLU A 42 14.89 13.35 7.87
C GLU A 42 14.44 11.95 8.26
N GLN A 43 13.80 11.86 9.42
CA GLN A 43 13.34 10.62 9.98
C GLN A 43 12.18 10.16 9.10
N ARG A 44 12.49 9.29 8.12
CA ARG A 44 11.51 8.76 7.18
C ARG A 44 10.47 8.01 7.99
N THR A 45 9.30 8.62 8.14
CA THR A 45 8.19 8.02 8.87
C THR A 45 7.56 6.95 7.99
N VAL A 46 7.63 5.69 8.44
CA VAL A 46 6.99 4.54 7.78
C VAL A 46 5.57 4.42 8.29
N LEU A 47 4.59 4.28 7.38
CA LEU A 47 3.21 3.97 7.74
C LEU A 47 3.13 2.49 8.07
N GLU A 48 2.76 2.16 9.31
CA GLU A 48 2.59 0.76 9.71
C GLU A 48 1.11 0.41 9.68
N LEU A 49 0.81 -0.75 9.11
CA LEU A 49 -0.54 -1.26 8.95
C LEU A 49 -0.65 -2.58 9.68
N SER A 50 -1.68 -2.72 10.50
CA SER A 50 -1.96 -3.95 11.22
C SER A 50 -3.35 -4.49 10.90
N LEU A 51 -3.43 -5.80 10.64
CA LEU A 51 -4.70 -6.51 10.47
C LEU A 51 -4.99 -7.32 11.74
N ASN A 52 -6.13 -7.04 12.38
CA ASN A 52 -6.50 -7.62 13.67
C ASN A 52 -7.88 -8.33 13.59
N PRO A 53 -7.92 -9.65 13.35
CA PRO A 53 -9.15 -10.43 13.41
C PRO A 53 -9.48 -10.83 14.86
N VAL A 54 -10.72 -10.59 15.28
CA VAL A 54 -11.24 -10.88 16.62
C VAL A 54 -12.52 -11.71 16.50
N SER A 55 -12.52 -12.92 17.07
CA SER A 55 -13.73 -13.75 17.16
C SER A 55 -14.74 -13.14 18.13
N GLN A 56 -15.99 -13.08 17.71
CA GLN A 56 -17.11 -12.57 18.49
C GLN A 56 -17.90 -13.70 19.17
N PRO A 57 -18.59 -13.43 20.30
CA PRO A 57 -19.40 -14.45 21.00
C PRO A 57 -20.55 -15.04 20.16
N ASP A 58 -20.99 -14.35 19.11
CA ASP A 58 -22.06 -14.79 18.20
C ASP A 58 -21.57 -15.71 17.07
N GLY A 59 -20.28 -16.06 17.06
CA GLY A 59 -19.67 -16.92 16.05
C GLY A 59 -19.21 -16.18 14.79
N THR A 60 -19.26 -14.86 14.78
CA THR A 60 -18.68 -14.02 13.71
C THR A 60 -17.22 -13.67 14.00
N ILE A 61 -16.53 -13.11 13.01
CA ILE A 61 -15.21 -12.51 13.16
C ILE A 61 -15.30 -11.05 12.76
N HIS A 62 -14.85 -10.17 13.65
CA HIS A 62 -14.65 -8.75 13.36
C HIS A 62 -13.19 -8.52 12.99
N VAL A 63 -12.93 -7.94 11.82
CA VAL A 63 -11.58 -7.70 11.32
C VAL A 63 -11.35 -6.21 11.18
N GLU A 64 -10.31 -5.69 11.82
CA GLU A 64 -9.93 -4.28 11.73
C GLU A 64 -8.60 -4.14 10.98
N LEU A 65 -8.54 -3.23 10.00
CA LEU A 65 -7.28 -2.72 9.50
C LEU A 65 -6.98 -1.42 10.23
N SER A 66 -5.89 -1.39 10.99
CA SER A 66 -5.43 -0.21 11.71
C SER A 66 -4.15 0.34 11.09
N ALA A 67 -3.90 1.63 11.32
CA ALA A 67 -2.68 2.30 10.92
C ALA A 67 -2.01 2.99 12.12
N THR A 68 -0.68 3.02 12.14
CA THR A 68 0.14 3.89 12.98
C THR A 68 0.97 4.82 12.11
N ASN A 69 1.35 5.99 12.63
CA ASN A 69 2.07 7.00 11.85
C ASN A 69 1.31 7.52 10.60
N ALA A 70 -0.02 7.49 10.63
CA ALA A 70 -0.89 7.87 9.51
C ALA A 70 -1.05 9.40 9.33
N ALA A 71 -0.18 10.21 9.95
CA ALA A 71 -0.18 11.67 9.89
C ALA A 71 -0.25 12.24 8.48
N ARG A 72 0.40 11.55 7.54
CA ARG A 72 0.51 11.95 6.14
C ARG A 72 -0.44 11.17 5.24
N LEU A 73 -1.22 10.22 5.76
CA LEU A 73 -2.05 9.37 4.95
C LEU A 73 -3.23 10.16 4.37
N TYR A 74 -3.14 10.43 3.06
CA TYR A 74 -4.16 11.12 2.30
C TYR A 74 -5.01 10.14 1.50
N GLN A 75 -4.40 9.14 0.89
CA GLN A 75 -5.10 8.10 0.13
C GLN A 75 -4.60 6.73 0.54
N LEU A 76 -5.52 5.78 0.65
CA LEU A 76 -5.21 4.37 0.74
C LEU A 76 -6.02 3.62 -0.30
N SER A 77 -5.38 2.69 -1.00
CA SER A 77 -6.00 1.57 -1.68
C SER A 77 -5.44 0.30 -1.07
N SER A 78 -6.30 -0.66 -0.74
CA SER A 78 -5.94 -1.96 -0.20
C SER A 78 -6.88 -3.05 -0.73
N ARG A 79 -6.45 -4.29 -0.55
CA ARG A 79 -7.27 -5.48 -0.81
C ARG A 79 -7.15 -6.43 0.37
N LEU A 80 -8.27 -6.71 1.02
CA LEU A 80 -8.37 -7.77 2.01
C LEU A 80 -8.77 -9.05 1.28
N SER A 81 -7.83 -9.98 1.12
CA SER A 81 -8.11 -11.30 0.55
C SER A 81 -8.56 -12.25 1.64
N PHE A 82 -9.49 -13.14 1.31
CA PHE A 82 -10.01 -14.12 2.24
C PHE A 82 -10.32 -15.48 1.60
N ASP A 83 -10.26 -16.55 2.39
CA ASP A 83 -10.74 -17.86 1.95
C ASP A 83 -12.28 -17.90 1.99
N SER A 84 -12.90 -17.78 0.83
CA SER A 84 -14.37 -17.79 0.68
C SER A 84 -15.02 -19.13 1.05
N ALA A 85 -14.25 -20.22 1.19
CA ALA A 85 -14.76 -21.48 1.70
C ALA A 85 -14.83 -21.48 3.25
N ALA A 86 -13.97 -20.70 3.91
CA ALA A 86 -13.89 -20.63 5.36
C ALA A 86 -14.70 -19.49 5.98
N VAL A 87 -14.77 -18.34 5.30
CA VAL A 87 -15.48 -17.15 5.80
C VAL A 87 -16.28 -16.45 4.72
N ARG A 88 -17.34 -15.74 5.12
CA ARG A 88 -18.20 -14.94 4.23
C ARG A 88 -18.42 -13.54 4.82
N PRO A 89 -18.15 -12.45 4.08
CA PRO A 89 -18.42 -11.11 4.58
C PRO A 89 -19.93 -10.89 4.75
N LEU A 90 -20.33 -10.39 5.92
CA LEU A 90 -21.73 -10.10 6.26
C LEU A 90 -22.23 -8.82 5.59
N GLY A 91 -21.33 -7.87 5.34
CA GLY A 91 -21.64 -6.57 4.77
C GLY A 91 -20.45 -5.95 4.04
N PRO A 92 -20.62 -4.71 3.54
CA PRO A 92 -19.48 -3.89 3.10
C PRO A 92 -18.55 -3.61 4.28
N ALA A 93 -17.29 -3.25 3.99
CA ALA A 93 -16.44 -2.69 5.02
C ALA A 93 -17.04 -1.38 5.56
N VAL A 94 -16.77 -1.12 6.83
CA VAL A 94 -17.24 0.06 7.55
C VAL A 94 -16.05 1.01 7.76
N PRO A 95 -16.21 2.33 7.50
CA PRO A 95 -15.23 3.34 7.89
C PRO A 95 -14.79 3.20 9.34
N GLY A 96 -13.49 3.30 9.58
CA GLY A 96 -12.94 3.34 10.94
C GLY A 96 -13.04 4.72 11.59
N ASN A 97 -12.25 4.93 12.64
CA ASN A 97 -12.27 6.17 13.43
C ASN A 97 -11.19 7.19 13.04
N LEU A 98 -10.43 6.93 11.97
CA LEU A 98 -9.52 7.92 11.42
C LEU A 98 -10.32 9.13 10.92
N PRO A 99 -9.97 10.36 11.34
CA PRO A 99 -10.76 11.55 11.03
C PRO A 99 -10.84 11.81 9.52
N ALA A 100 -12.01 12.29 9.09
CA ALA A 100 -12.25 12.84 7.75
C ALA A 100 -12.09 11.90 6.55
N GLN A 101 -12.50 10.64 6.71
CA GLN A 101 -12.70 9.73 5.58
C GLN A 101 -13.96 10.14 4.81
N ASP A 102 -13.79 10.77 3.64
CA ASP A 102 -14.91 11.36 2.88
C ASP A 102 -15.47 10.43 1.80
N ALA A 103 -14.70 9.44 1.35
CA ALA A 103 -15.17 8.46 0.38
C ALA A 103 -14.49 7.14 0.66
N ILE A 104 -15.27 6.07 0.87
CA ILE A 104 -14.75 4.73 0.84
C ILE A 104 -15.46 3.92 -0.23
N PHE A 105 -14.68 3.40 -1.16
CA PHE A 105 -15.16 2.53 -2.22
C PHE A 105 -14.94 1.09 -1.81
N TYR A 106 -16.01 0.31 -1.85
CA TYR A 106 -16.00 -1.12 -1.57
C TYR A 106 -16.68 -1.87 -2.71
N SER A 107 -16.13 -3.02 -3.09
CA SER A 107 -16.88 -4.01 -3.87
C SER A 107 -17.42 -5.07 -2.93
N ASN A 108 -18.73 -5.32 -3.01
CA ASN A 108 -19.41 -6.39 -2.28
C ASN A 108 -19.42 -7.70 -3.07
N ASP A 109 -18.39 -7.97 -3.88
CA ASP A 109 -18.32 -9.25 -4.56
C ASP A 109 -17.97 -10.36 -3.57
N ARG A 110 -19.03 -10.92 -2.98
CA ARG A 110 -18.99 -11.96 -1.96
C ARG A 110 -18.38 -13.28 -2.46
N GLN A 111 -18.21 -13.45 -3.77
CA GLN A 111 -17.72 -14.69 -4.38
C GLN A 111 -16.23 -14.63 -4.74
N SER A 112 -15.66 -13.43 -4.81
CA SER A 112 -14.32 -13.23 -5.36
C SER A 112 -13.17 -13.55 -4.40
N GLY A 113 -13.46 -13.84 -3.12
CA GLY A 113 -12.42 -14.09 -2.11
C GLY A 113 -11.55 -12.86 -1.80
N TYR A 114 -12.07 -11.66 -2.06
CA TYR A 114 -11.42 -10.42 -1.65
C TYR A 114 -12.39 -9.24 -1.54
N ILE A 115 -12.00 -8.24 -0.75
CA ILE A 115 -12.69 -6.96 -0.58
C ILE A 115 -11.69 -5.85 -0.95
N PRO A 116 -11.89 -5.15 -2.08
CA PRO A 116 -11.13 -3.95 -2.36
C PRO A 116 -11.64 -2.82 -1.47
N VAL A 117 -10.71 -2.05 -0.90
CA VAL A 117 -11.00 -0.88 -0.08
C VAL A 117 -10.16 0.27 -0.61
N ALA A 118 -10.78 1.40 -0.90
CA ALA A 118 -10.04 2.62 -1.21
C ALA A 118 -10.69 3.83 -0.58
N PHE A 119 -9.91 4.72 0.02
CA PHE A 119 -10.41 6.00 0.52
C PHE A 119 -9.50 7.17 0.20
N THR A 120 -10.09 8.36 0.28
CA THR A 120 -9.38 9.65 0.30
C THR A 120 -9.76 10.44 1.54
N ASN A 121 -8.76 10.90 2.29
CA ASN A 121 -8.89 11.80 3.42
C ASN A 121 -8.82 13.24 2.93
N THR A 122 -9.97 13.88 2.72
CA THR A 122 -10.06 15.21 2.08
C THR A 122 -9.71 16.35 3.01
N LYS A 123 -9.82 16.15 4.33
CA LYS A 123 -9.42 17.17 5.31
C LYS A 123 -8.00 16.85 5.67
N ALA A 124 -7.07 17.46 4.93
CA ALA A 124 -5.67 17.56 5.27
C ALA A 124 -5.50 18.38 6.57
N ALA A 125 -6.00 17.85 7.67
CA ALA A 125 -5.68 18.36 8.98
C ALA A 125 -4.28 17.80 9.25
N ALA A 126 -3.27 18.68 9.17
CA ALA A 126 -1.94 18.41 9.68
C ALA A 126 -2.05 18.12 11.18
N VAL A 127 -2.28 16.86 11.54
CA VAL A 127 -2.64 16.46 12.90
C VAL A 127 -1.76 15.30 13.27
N GLY A 128 -0.58 15.61 13.83
CA GLY A 128 0.22 14.73 14.69
C GLY A 128 0.45 13.28 14.24
N GLN A 129 0.99 12.46 15.13
CA GLN A 129 1.05 11.01 14.97
C GLN A 129 -0.36 10.43 15.06
N GLN A 130 -1.10 10.43 13.95
CA GLN A 130 -2.41 9.80 13.89
C GLN A 130 -2.26 8.28 13.79
N SER A 131 -2.87 7.58 14.74
CA SER A 131 -3.06 6.14 14.71
C SER A 131 -4.55 5.85 14.90
N GLY A 132 -5.06 4.80 14.27
CA GLY A 132 -6.46 4.43 14.39
C GLY A 132 -6.89 3.37 13.40
N ILE A 133 -8.18 3.02 13.45
CA ILE A 133 -8.80 2.07 12.55
C ILE A 133 -9.08 2.78 11.23
N LEU A 134 -8.61 2.20 10.14
CA LEU A 134 -8.90 2.62 8.77
C LEU A 134 -10.29 2.17 8.37
N TYR A 135 -10.55 0.87 8.49
CA TYR A 135 -11.85 0.25 8.26
C TYR A 135 -11.98 -1.06 9.03
N SER A 136 -13.22 -1.55 9.14
CA SER A 136 -13.52 -2.88 9.67
C SER A 136 -14.42 -3.69 8.73
N VAL A 137 -14.40 -5.01 8.86
CA VAL A 137 -15.29 -5.94 8.15
C VAL A 137 -15.74 -7.02 9.12
N GLU A 138 -17.02 -7.36 9.09
CA GLU A 138 -17.56 -8.52 9.79
C GLU A 138 -17.71 -9.72 8.83
N PHE A 139 -17.28 -10.88 9.31
CA PHE A 139 -17.35 -12.16 8.60
C PHE A 139 -18.15 -13.19 9.39
N GLU A 140 -18.95 -13.96 8.68
CA GLU A 140 -19.51 -15.23 9.13
C GLU A 140 -18.47 -16.34 8.93
N VAL A 141 -18.35 -17.23 9.92
CA VAL A 141 -17.51 -18.44 9.81
C VAL A 141 -18.31 -19.57 9.19
N LEU A 142 -17.83 -20.09 8.06
CA LEU A 142 -18.42 -21.23 7.35
C LEU A 142 -17.75 -22.56 7.73
N ASP A 143 -16.45 -22.53 8.05
CA ASP A 143 -15.69 -23.69 8.53
C ASP A 143 -15.07 -23.39 9.90
N ALA A 144 -15.71 -23.91 10.96
CA ALA A 144 -15.24 -23.74 12.34
C ALA A 144 -13.92 -24.47 12.64
N GLY A 145 -13.47 -25.37 11.75
CA GLY A 145 -12.19 -26.07 11.87
C GLY A 145 -11.00 -25.26 11.37
N LEU A 146 -11.23 -24.18 10.60
CA LEU A 146 -10.18 -23.35 10.03
C LEU A 146 -9.91 -22.15 10.94
N ASP A 147 -8.65 -21.94 11.32
CA ASP A 147 -8.28 -20.75 12.08
C ASP A 147 -8.46 -19.51 11.18
N PRO A 148 -9.36 -18.57 11.54
CA PRO A 148 -9.71 -17.41 10.74
C PRO A 148 -8.52 -16.55 10.30
N ARG A 149 -7.42 -16.59 11.06
CA ARG A 149 -6.20 -15.83 10.74
C ARG A 149 -5.52 -16.33 9.47
N PHE A 150 -5.61 -17.63 9.18
CA PHE A 150 -5.10 -18.19 7.92
C PHE A 150 -5.99 -17.85 6.73
N ALA A 151 -7.25 -17.51 7.01
CA ALA A 151 -8.22 -17.13 5.99
C ALA A 151 -8.15 -15.64 5.63
N LEU A 152 -7.28 -14.81 6.21
CA LEU A 152 -7.29 -13.36 6.00
C LEU A 152 -5.89 -12.82 5.72
N VAL A 153 -5.71 -12.16 4.57
CA VAL A 153 -4.42 -11.60 4.16
C VAL A 153 -4.60 -10.26 3.46
N THR A 154 -3.84 -9.25 3.86
CA THR A 154 -3.68 -8.02 3.06
C THR A 154 -2.71 -8.30 1.92
N ASP A 155 -3.13 -8.07 0.68
CA ASP A 155 -2.28 -8.30 -0.48
C ASP A 155 -1.36 -7.09 -0.76
N PRO A 156 -0.03 -7.20 -0.56
CA PRO A 156 0.88 -6.07 -0.68
C PRO A 156 0.88 -5.44 -2.09
N GLN A 157 0.56 -6.21 -3.14
CA GLN A 157 0.58 -5.69 -4.51
C GLN A 157 -0.56 -4.69 -4.79
N TYR A 158 -1.62 -4.71 -3.96
CA TYR A 158 -2.77 -3.79 -4.06
C TYR A 158 -2.76 -2.76 -2.94
N LEU A 159 -1.67 -2.69 -2.17
CA LEU A 159 -1.53 -1.78 -1.05
C LEU A 159 -0.76 -0.53 -1.47
N ILE A 160 -1.50 0.56 -1.68
CA ILE A 160 -0.96 1.84 -2.13
C ILE A 160 -1.39 2.89 -1.12
N ALA A 161 -0.44 3.55 -0.49
CA ALA A 161 -0.67 4.68 0.39
C ALA A 161 0.00 5.92 -0.18
N ARG A 162 -0.71 7.05 -0.19
CA ARG A 162 -0.18 8.33 -0.66
C ARG A 162 -0.43 9.44 0.32
N ASP A 163 0.43 10.45 0.27
CA ASP A 163 0.23 11.69 0.98
C ASP A 163 -0.54 12.74 0.16
N ASN A 164 -0.76 13.91 0.74
CA ASN A 164 -1.51 15.00 0.12
C ASN A 164 -0.77 15.66 -1.06
N SER A 165 0.50 15.32 -1.28
CA SER A 165 1.26 15.68 -2.49
C SER A 165 1.15 14.63 -3.60
N ALA A 166 0.33 13.58 -3.38
CA ALA A 166 0.22 12.39 -4.21
C ALA A 166 1.52 11.57 -4.31
N SER A 167 2.44 11.75 -3.37
CA SER A 167 3.65 10.93 -3.26
C SER A 167 3.34 9.63 -2.52
N ASP A 168 3.92 8.52 -2.97
CA ASP A 168 3.77 7.23 -2.30
C ASP A 168 4.45 7.25 -0.92
N ILE A 169 3.77 6.70 0.08
CA ILE A 169 4.27 6.53 1.45
C ILE A 169 4.89 5.14 1.57
N GLU A 170 6.03 5.04 2.25
CA GLU A 170 6.63 3.75 2.58
C GLU A 170 5.76 3.00 3.60
N LEU A 171 5.53 1.71 3.35
CA LEU A 171 4.61 0.87 4.10
C LEU A 171 5.33 -0.26 4.82
N SER A 172 4.90 -0.52 6.05
CA SER A 172 5.17 -1.76 6.78
C SER A 172 3.84 -2.43 7.10
N VAL A 173 3.72 -3.73 6.86
CA VAL A 173 2.48 -4.48 7.10
C VAL A 173 2.75 -5.61 8.06
N GLU A 174 2.01 -5.62 9.17
CA GLU A 174 2.01 -6.69 10.14
C GLU A 174 0.64 -7.38 10.16
N VAL A 175 0.64 -8.69 9.99
CA VAL A 175 -0.56 -9.52 10.21
C VAL A 175 -0.42 -10.10 11.60
N GLN A 176 -1.26 -9.66 12.55
CA GLN A 176 -1.21 -10.18 13.91
C GLN A 176 -1.68 -11.64 13.91
N ARG A 177 -0.80 -12.52 14.36
CA ARG A 177 -0.98 -13.98 14.41
C ARG A 177 -1.39 -14.46 15.78
#